data_AF-A0A285L9B0-F1
#
_entry.id   AF-A0A285L9B0-F1
#
_cell.length_a   1.000
_cell.length_b   1.000
_cell.length_c   1.000
_cell.angle_alpha   90.00
_cell.angle_beta   90.00
_cell.angle_gamma   90.00
#
_symmetry.space_group_name_H-M   'P 1'
#
loop_
_entity.id
_entity.type
_entity.pdbx_description
1 polymer ?
#
loop_
_entity_poly.entity_id
_entity_poly.type
_entity_poly.pdbx_seq_one_letter_code
_entity_poly.pdbx_strand_id
1 'polypeptide(L)'
;MNSERQRPRGPRRRPPGRSKPRAPRPTVAERLDAVDRLLDGEVTAAGGVWSRATAWILRLALEQAVDELWARRAPELARCPMRAQLLALRVYAGPETGAQVAAVWAALSRAAHHHDYELAPSVTELRRWREQTAAIANVLSRVGGGGSAWVRTELASD
;
A
#
# COMPACT_ATOMS: atom_id res chain seq x y z
N MET A 1 -10.29 -39.32 -63.16
CA MET A 1 -11.08 -39.90 -62.05
C MET A 1 -10.52 -39.33 -60.75
N ASN A 2 -11.30 -38.49 -60.06
CA ASN A 2 -11.10 -37.83 -58.75
C ASN A 2 -9.81 -37.07 -58.41
N SER A 3 -9.86 -35.76 -58.63
CA SER A 3 -9.10 -34.76 -57.86
C SER A 3 -9.77 -34.55 -56.49
N GLU A 4 -9.18 -35.09 -55.42
CA GLU A 4 -9.55 -34.76 -54.05
C GLU A 4 -9.13 -33.32 -53.71
N ARG A 5 -10.12 -32.42 -53.65
CA ARG A 5 -9.95 -31.08 -53.10
C ARG A 5 -9.69 -31.18 -51.60
N GLN A 6 -8.44 -31.00 -51.19
CA GLN A 6 -8.07 -30.79 -49.79
C GLN A 6 -8.70 -29.49 -49.28
N ARG A 7 -9.56 -29.59 -48.26
CA ARG A 7 -10.15 -28.44 -47.57
C ARG A 7 -9.09 -27.79 -46.66
N PRO A 8 -8.97 -26.45 -46.64
CA PRO A 8 -8.03 -25.79 -45.74
C PRO A 8 -8.46 -25.98 -44.28
N ARG A 9 -7.51 -26.43 -43.44
CA ARG A 9 -7.71 -26.56 -41.99
C ARG A 9 -7.90 -25.16 -41.40
N GLY A 10 -9.10 -24.88 -40.90
CA GLY A 10 -9.40 -23.64 -40.18
C GLY A 10 -8.54 -23.48 -38.91
N PRO A 11 -8.34 -22.24 -38.43
CA PRO A 11 -7.48 -21.96 -37.29
C PRO A 11 -8.01 -22.66 -36.03
N ARG A 12 -7.14 -23.44 -35.37
CA ARG A 12 -7.42 -24.09 -34.08
C ARG A 12 -7.73 -23.00 -33.05
N ARG A 13 -8.98 -22.90 -32.61
CA ARG A 13 -9.36 -22.06 -31.46
C ARG A 13 -8.64 -22.59 -30.22
N ARG A 14 -7.75 -21.76 -29.66
CA ARG A 14 -7.06 -22.03 -28.40
C ARG A 14 -8.12 -22.04 -27.28
N PRO A 15 -8.19 -23.07 -26.42
CA PRO A 15 -9.15 -23.10 -25.34
C PRO A 15 -8.89 -21.92 -24.39
N PRO A 16 -9.94 -21.33 -23.78
CA PRO A 16 -9.77 -20.24 -22.83
C PRO A 16 -8.90 -20.74 -21.68
N GLY A 17 -7.71 -20.18 -21.54
CA GLY A 17 -6.82 -20.49 -20.44
C GLY A 17 -7.50 -20.11 -19.14
N ARG A 18 -7.65 -21.07 -18.22
CA ARG A 18 -8.09 -20.83 -16.84
C ARG A 18 -7.14 -19.79 -16.24
N SER A 19 -7.60 -18.55 -16.06
CA SER A 19 -6.85 -17.53 -15.34
C SER A 19 -6.61 -18.05 -13.92
N LYS A 20 -5.34 -18.17 -13.51
CA LYS A 20 -5.01 -18.50 -12.12
C LYS A 20 -5.65 -17.44 -11.22
N PRO A 21 -6.30 -17.83 -10.10
CA PRO A 21 -6.80 -16.86 -9.13
C PRO A 21 -5.65 -15.95 -8.72
N ARG A 22 -5.85 -14.63 -8.78
CA ARG A 22 -4.88 -13.66 -8.29
C ARG A 22 -4.71 -13.90 -6.79
N ALA A 23 -3.48 -14.08 -6.33
CA ALA A 23 -3.20 -14.25 -4.90
C ALA A 23 -3.82 -13.10 -4.10
N PRO A 24 -4.33 -13.36 -2.88
CA PRO A 24 -4.88 -12.32 -2.03
C PRO A 24 -3.82 -11.24 -1.78
N ARG A 25 -4.27 -9.98 -1.67
CA ARG A 25 -3.37 -8.87 -1.34
C ARG A 25 -2.84 -9.08 0.09
N PRO A 26 -1.51 -8.98 0.33
CA PRO A 26 -0.97 -9.06 1.68
C PRO A 26 -1.58 -8.01 2.60
N THR A 27 -1.89 -8.42 3.82
CA THR A 27 -2.33 -7.58 4.94
C THR A 27 -1.21 -6.64 5.42
N VAL A 28 -1.56 -5.64 6.23
CA VAL A 28 -0.57 -4.77 6.89
C VAL A 28 0.39 -5.60 7.75
N ALA A 29 -0.11 -6.58 8.50
CA ALA A 29 0.70 -7.45 9.35
C ALA A 29 1.71 -8.27 8.53
N GLU A 30 1.26 -8.94 7.48
CA GLU A 30 2.15 -9.73 6.60
C GLU A 30 3.24 -8.88 5.94
N ARG A 31 2.97 -7.60 5.66
CA ARG A 31 3.97 -6.66 5.14
C ARG A 31 5.00 -6.27 6.20
N LEU A 32 4.56 -6.07 7.44
CA LEU A 32 5.47 -5.79 8.56
C LEU A 32 6.35 -7.00 8.86
N ASP A 33 5.79 -8.22 8.84
CA ASP A 33 6.56 -9.45 9.01
C ASP A 33 7.60 -9.61 7.89
N ALA A 34 7.24 -9.30 6.65
CA ALA A 34 8.19 -9.33 5.53
C ALA A 34 9.32 -8.31 5.72
N VAL A 35 9.04 -7.14 6.30
CA VAL A 35 10.06 -6.13 6.64
C VAL A 35 10.97 -6.63 7.74
N ASP A 36 10.45 -7.27 8.78
CA ASP A 36 11.25 -7.81 9.88
C ASP A 36 12.25 -8.85 9.36
N ARG A 37 11.79 -9.78 8.51
CA ARG A 37 12.66 -10.77 7.87
C ARG A 37 13.76 -10.15 7.00
N LEU A 38 13.47 -9.04 6.33
CA LEU A 38 14.48 -8.27 5.58
C LEU A 38 15.50 -7.61 6.53
N LEU A 39 15.03 -7.03 7.63
CA LEU A 39 15.87 -6.34 8.62
C LEU A 39 16.75 -7.29 9.44
N ASP A 40 16.31 -8.54 9.60
CA ASP A 40 17.05 -9.59 10.30
C ASP A 40 17.99 -10.36 9.35
N GLY A 41 18.02 -10.00 8.06
CA GLY A 41 18.95 -10.55 7.08
C GLY A 41 18.57 -11.94 6.56
N GLU A 42 17.35 -12.42 6.84
CA GLU A 42 16.88 -13.73 6.35
C GLU A 42 16.71 -13.76 4.82
N VAL A 43 16.50 -12.59 4.20
CA VAL A 43 16.28 -12.46 2.76
C VAL A 43 17.57 -11.99 2.09
N THR A 44 18.44 -12.94 1.77
CA THR A 44 19.76 -12.70 1.17
C THR A 44 19.70 -12.38 -0.33
N ALA A 45 18.60 -12.73 -1.01
CA ALA A 45 18.44 -12.56 -2.45
C ALA A 45 18.22 -11.12 -2.93
N ALA A 46 17.99 -10.18 -2.02
CA ALA A 46 17.66 -8.79 -2.37
C ALA A 46 18.90 -7.92 -2.71
N GLY A 47 20.14 -8.44 -2.57
CA GLY A 47 21.36 -7.74 -2.97
C GLY A 47 21.42 -6.29 -2.45
N GLY A 48 21.96 -5.35 -3.23
CA GLY A 48 22.03 -3.93 -2.82
C GLY A 48 20.70 -3.16 -2.80
N VAL A 49 19.58 -3.77 -3.20
CA VAL A 49 18.28 -3.08 -3.30
C VAL A 49 17.35 -3.34 -2.12
N TRP A 50 17.75 -4.20 -1.17
CA TRP A 50 16.92 -4.63 -0.03
C TRP A 50 16.41 -3.46 0.80
N SER A 51 17.24 -2.45 1.06
CA SER A 51 16.89 -1.29 1.89
C SER A 51 15.78 -0.44 1.28
N ARG A 52 15.83 -0.24 -0.04
CA ARG A 52 14.78 0.46 -0.79
C ARG A 52 13.51 -0.38 -0.91
N ALA A 53 13.65 -1.69 -1.10
CA ALA A 53 12.51 -2.61 -1.07
C ALA A 53 11.80 -2.57 0.29
N THR A 54 12.55 -2.54 1.39
CA THR A 54 12.01 -2.36 2.75
C THR A 54 11.22 -1.06 2.87
N ALA A 55 11.78 0.07 2.42
CA ALA A 55 11.08 1.36 2.43
C ALA A 55 9.78 1.32 1.59
N TRP A 56 9.81 0.64 0.44
CA TRP A 56 8.63 0.48 -0.42
C TRP A 56 7.54 -0.38 0.24
N ILE A 57 7.91 -1.49 0.89
CA ILE A 57 6.95 -2.36 1.60
C ILE A 57 6.32 -1.60 2.78
N LEU A 58 7.11 -0.85 3.55
CA LEU A 58 6.60 0.00 4.62
C LEU A 58 5.62 1.06 4.10
N ARG A 59 5.93 1.68 2.95
CA ARG A 59 5.02 2.64 2.32
C ARG A 59 3.68 1.98 1.97
N LEU A 60 3.71 0.79 1.37
CA LEU A 60 2.49 0.06 1.02
C LEU A 60 1.68 -0.35 2.26
N ALA A 61 2.34 -0.73 3.35
CA ALA A 61 1.69 -1.03 4.61
C ALA A 61 1.00 0.21 5.20
N LEU A 62 1.67 1.37 5.15
CA LEU A 62 1.12 2.64 5.62
C LEU A 62 -0.09 3.08 4.79
N GLU A 63 0.03 3.07 3.45
CA GLU A 63 -1.07 3.41 2.53
C GLU A 63 -2.27 2.48 2.76
N GLN A 64 -2.03 1.18 2.96
CA GLN A 64 -3.08 0.22 3.26
C GLN A 64 -3.79 0.49 4.60
N ALA A 65 -3.07 0.85 5.66
CA ALA A 65 -3.68 1.19 6.94
C ALA A 65 -4.60 2.42 6.83
N VAL A 66 -4.24 3.38 5.96
CA VAL A 66 -5.07 4.54 5.63
C VAL A 66 -6.29 4.13 4.81
N ASP A 67 -6.12 3.30 3.78
CA ASP A 67 -7.24 2.76 2.99
C ASP A 67 -8.25 2.00 3.87
N GLU A 68 -7.75 1.19 4.82
CA GLU A 68 -8.58 0.44 5.76
C GLU A 68 -9.36 1.36 6.71
N LEU A 69 -8.79 2.49 7.15
CA LEU A 69 -9.53 3.52 7.87
C LEU A 69 -10.67 4.07 7.00
N TRP A 70 -10.37 4.46 5.76
CA TRP A 70 -11.38 5.04 4.88
C TRP A 70 -12.48 4.06 4.53
N ALA A 71 -12.17 2.79 4.29
CA ALA A 71 -13.16 1.74 4.09
C ALA A 71 -14.16 1.64 5.25
N ARG A 72 -13.73 1.94 6.50
CA ARG A 72 -14.60 1.95 7.68
C ARG A 72 -15.34 3.27 7.90
N ARG A 73 -14.79 4.42 7.47
CA ARG A 73 -15.26 5.74 7.92
C ARG A 73 -15.81 6.64 6.81
N ALA A 74 -15.21 6.60 5.63
CA ALA A 74 -15.51 7.46 4.49
C ALA A 74 -14.99 6.80 3.20
N PRO A 75 -15.66 5.76 2.66
CA PRO A 75 -15.16 4.96 1.54
C PRO A 75 -14.85 5.77 0.27
N GLU A 76 -15.50 6.92 0.10
CA GLU A 76 -15.25 7.88 -0.97
C GLU A 76 -13.82 8.45 -0.92
N LEU A 77 -13.25 8.65 0.27
CA LEU A 77 -11.88 9.15 0.42
C LEU A 77 -10.82 8.14 -0.01
N ALA A 78 -11.11 6.83 0.06
CA ALA A 78 -10.21 5.79 -0.42
C ALA A 78 -9.93 5.89 -1.94
N ARG A 79 -10.78 6.59 -2.69
CA ARG A 79 -10.60 6.83 -4.13
C ARG A 79 -9.81 8.09 -4.44
N CYS A 80 -9.60 8.96 -3.45
CA CYS A 80 -8.84 10.18 -3.63
C CYS A 80 -7.33 9.90 -3.71
N PRO A 81 -6.54 10.76 -4.37
CA PRO A 81 -5.09 10.68 -4.32
C PRO A 81 -4.58 10.73 -2.88
N MET A 82 -3.53 9.97 -2.57
CA MET A 82 -3.00 9.84 -1.20
C MET A 82 -2.75 11.19 -0.50
N ARG A 83 -2.29 12.21 -1.22
CA ARG A 83 -2.09 13.56 -0.65
C ARG A 83 -3.39 14.19 -0.12
N ALA A 84 -4.51 13.99 -0.81
CA ALA A 84 -5.82 14.47 -0.35
C ALA A 84 -6.30 13.68 0.87
N GLN A 85 -6.07 12.36 0.89
CA GLN A 85 -6.34 11.52 2.05
C GLN A 85 -5.56 11.98 3.30
N LEU A 86 -4.28 12.33 3.14
CA LEU A 86 -3.44 12.83 4.25
C LEU A 86 -3.96 14.16 4.83
N LEU A 87 -4.56 15.03 4.02
CA LEU A 87 -5.20 16.26 4.50
C LEU A 87 -6.44 15.94 5.35
N ALA A 88 -7.30 15.04 4.85
CA ALA A 88 -8.49 14.60 5.58
C ALA A 88 -8.13 13.91 6.91
N LEU A 89 -7.05 13.12 6.96
CA LEU A 89 -6.62 12.43 8.19
C LEU A 89 -6.46 13.36 9.39
N ARG A 90 -6.07 14.63 9.20
CA ARG A 90 -5.94 15.60 10.30
C ARG A 90 -7.27 15.85 11.01
N VAL A 91 -8.38 15.79 10.29
CA VAL A 91 -9.73 15.96 10.83
C VAL A 91 -10.24 14.66 11.45
N TYR A 92 -9.98 13.52 10.80
CA TYR A 92 -10.55 12.23 11.22
C TYR A 92 -9.77 11.53 12.34
N ALA A 93 -8.44 11.68 12.39
CA ALA A 93 -7.55 11.02 13.35
C ALA A 93 -6.82 11.99 14.29
N GLY A 94 -7.15 13.29 14.20
CA GLY A 94 -6.49 14.37 14.93
C GLY A 94 -5.27 14.95 14.19
N PRO A 95 -4.94 16.23 14.44
CA PRO A 95 -3.88 16.93 13.71
C PRO A 95 -2.50 16.33 13.94
N GLU A 96 -2.21 15.82 15.15
CA GLU A 96 -0.94 15.17 15.49
C GLU A 96 -0.75 13.87 14.70
N THR A 97 -1.76 12.98 14.74
CA THR A 97 -1.74 11.71 14.00
C THR A 97 -1.63 11.96 12.49
N GLY A 98 -2.44 12.89 11.96
CA GLY A 98 -2.41 13.23 10.54
C GLY A 98 -1.04 13.76 10.10
N ALA A 99 -0.40 14.62 10.90
CA ALA A 99 0.94 15.12 10.64
C ALA A 99 1.98 14.00 10.68
N GLN A 100 1.90 13.09 11.65
CA GLN A 100 2.80 11.95 11.76
C GLN A 100 2.70 11.02 10.55
N VAL A 101 1.47 10.69 10.12
CA VAL A 101 1.24 9.86 8.92
C VAL A 101 1.84 10.53 7.69
N ALA A 102 1.58 11.83 7.50
CA ALA A 102 2.11 12.58 6.37
C ALA A 102 3.65 12.63 6.35
N ALA A 103 4.28 12.82 7.51
CA ALA A 103 5.73 12.84 7.65
C ALA A 103 6.37 11.49 7.28
N VAL A 104 5.83 10.39 7.83
CA VAL A 104 6.33 9.04 7.54
C VAL A 104 6.10 8.66 6.08
N TRP A 105 4.92 8.97 5.54
CA TRP A 105 4.63 8.72 4.11
C TRP A 105 5.58 9.47 3.20
N ALA A 106 5.87 10.74 3.48
CA ALA A 106 6.80 11.54 2.69
C ALA A 106 8.24 11.00 2.76
N ALA A 107 8.70 10.59 3.95
CA ALA A 107 10.02 10.00 4.14
C ALA A 107 10.17 8.68 3.38
N LEU A 108 9.23 7.76 3.53
CA LEU A 108 9.21 6.48 2.83
C LEU A 108 9.09 6.65 1.31
N SER A 109 8.30 7.64 0.87
CA SER A 109 8.16 7.97 -0.55
C SER A 109 9.51 8.34 -1.16
N ARG A 110 10.26 9.25 -0.52
CA ARG A 110 11.60 9.62 -0.99
C ARG A 110 12.56 8.43 -0.97
N ALA A 111 12.64 7.72 0.15
CA ALA A 111 13.54 6.59 0.31
C ALA A 111 13.28 5.42 -0.68
N ALA A 112 12.04 5.27 -1.15
CA ALA A 112 11.68 4.26 -2.14
C ALA A 112 12.03 4.66 -3.59
N HIS A 113 12.28 5.94 -3.87
CA HIS A 113 12.72 6.38 -5.19
C HIS A 113 14.24 6.17 -5.36
N HIS A 114 14.65 5.73 -6.56
CA HIS A 114 16.07 5.64 -6.91
C HIS A 114 16.50 6.97 -7.53
N HIS A 115 17.20 7.79 -6.77
CA HIS A 115 17.95 8.92 -7.30
C HIS A 115 19.43 8.56 -7.29
N ASP A 116 20.13 8.74 -8.41
CA ASP A 116 21.51 8.27 -8.61
C ASP A 116 22.54 8.81 -7.60
N TYR A 117 22.17 9.85 -6.86
CA TYR A 117 22.99 10.50 -5.83
C TYR A 117 22.46 10.35 -4.40
N GLU A 118 21.30 9.70 -4.20
CA GLU A 118 20.76 9.49 -2.86
C GLU A 118 21.31 8.21 -2.23
N LEU A 119 21.89 8.36 -1.05
CA LEU A 119 22.31 7.23 -0.21
C LEU A 119 21.11 6.33 0.07
N ALA A 120 21.34 5.02 0.05
CA ALA A 120 20.34 4.06 0.46
C ALA A 120 19.97 4.30 1.95
N PRO A 121 18.71 4.11 2.34
CA PRO A 121 18.32 4.28 3.74
C PRO A 121 19.08 3.31 4.65
N SER A 122 19.53 3.81 5.79
CA SER A 122 20.26 3.02 6.78
C SER A 122 19.35 2.02 7.50
N VAL A 123 19.92 0.96 8.06
CA VAL A 123 19.19 -0.03 8.88
C VAL A 123 18.46 0.67 10.04
N THR A 124 19.10 1.65 10.68
CA THR A 124 18.52 2.42 11.79
C THR A 124 17.28 3.21 11.36
N GLU A 125 17.32 3.87 10.20
CA GLU A 125 16.16 4.57 9.65
C GLU A 125 15.02 3.59 9.31
N LEU A 126 15.35 2.45 8.73
CA LEU A 126 14.36 1.43 8.38
C LEU A 126 13.68 0.83 9.62
N ARG A 127 14.44 0.52 10.67
CA ARG A 127 13.88 0.05 11.96
C ARG A 127 12.95 1.10 12.58
N ARG A 128 13.39 2.37 12.59
CA ARG A 128 12.55 3.48 13.05
C ARG A 128 11.26 3.62 12.24
N TRP A 129 11.33 3.59 10.90
CA TRP A 129 10.12 3.69 10.08
C TRP A 129 9.20 2.49 10.23
N ARG A 130 9.75 1.29 10.46
CA ARG A 130 8.97 0.08 10.78
C ARG A 130 8.18 0.24 12.07
N GLU A 131 8.81 0.73 13.13
CA GLU A 131 8.15 1.01 14.41
C GLU A 131 7.06 2.08 14.25
N GLN A 132 7.38 3.19 13.57
CA GLN A 132 6.42 4.26 13.31
C GLN A 132 5.22 3.77 12.49
N THR A 133 5.45 2.97 11.45
CA THR A 133 4.39 2.42 10.61
C THR A 133 3.47 1.50 11.39
N ALA A 134 4.02 0.64 12.26
CA ALA A 134 3.22 -0.24 13.12
C ALA A 134 2.41 0.54 14.16
N ALA A 135 3.04 1.54 14.80
CA ALA A 135 2.35 2.42 15.75
C ALA A 135 1.19 3.17 15.08
N ILE A 136 1.43 3.74 13.89
CA ILE A 136 0.39 4.42 13.09
C ILE A 136 -0.73 3.45 12.74
N ALA A 137 -0.42 2.27 12.20
CA ALA A 137 -1.44 1.29 11.81
C ALA A 137 -2.34 0.91 13.01
N ASN A 138 -1.75 0.74 14.18
CA ASN A 138 -2.49 0.48 15.42
C ASN A 138 -3.32 1.69 15.91
N VAL A 139 -2.86 2.92 15.70
CA VAL A 139 -3.67 4.11 15.99
C VAL A 139 -4.86 4.18 15.02
N LEU A 140 -4.63 4.06 13.72
CA LEU A 140 -5.68 4.16 12.69
C LEU A 140 -6.71 3.03 12.78
N SER A 141 -6.33 1.83 13.22
CA SER A 141 -7.28 0.73 13.48
C SER A 141 -8.27 1.06 14.60
N ARG A 142 -7.85 1.88 15.57
CA ARG A 142 -8.63 2.28 16.76
C ARG A 142 -9.41 3.58 16.60
N VAL A 143 -9.22 4.34 15.51
CA VAL A 143 -9.98 5.56 15.24
C VAL A 143 -11.46 5.22 15.04
N GLY A 144 -12.24 5.38 16.12
CA GLY A 144 -13.67 5.11 16.20
C GLY A 144 -14.57 6.29 15.79
N GLY A 145 -15.89 6.08 15.87
CA GLY A 145 -16.98 6.91 15.33
C GLY A 145 -17.08 8.39 15.78
N GLY A 146 -16.25 8.86 16.71
CA GLY A 146 -16.45 10.15 17.39
C GLY A 146 -16.21 11.41 16.54
N GLY A 147 -15.27 11.38 15.59
CA GLY A 147 -14.87 12.58 14.83
C GLY A 147 -15.74 12.94 13.61
N SER A 148 -16.67 12.07 13.20
CA SER A 148 -17.40 12.23 11.93
C SER A 148 -18.89 12.51 12.08
N ALA A 149 -19.40 12.58 13.32
CA ALA A 149 -20.80 12.92 13.56
C ALA A 149 -21.08 14.35 13.10
N TRP A 150 -20.18 15.29 13.44
CA TRP A 150 -20.32 16.71 13.07
C TRP A 150 -20.04 16.98 11.58
N VAL A 151 -19.04 16.31 10.99
CA VAL A 151 -18.71 16.48 9.55
C VAL A 151 -19.85 16.02 8.63
N ARG A 152 -20.59 14.98 9.02
CA ARG A 152 -21.78 14.55 8.24
C ARG A 152 -22.96 15.51 8.38
N THR A 153 -23.16 16.14 9.53
CA THR A 153 -24.19 17.18 9.68
C THR A 153 -23.90 18.41 8.82
N GLU A 154 -22.62 18.81 8.71
CA GLU A 154 -22.24 19.99 7.94
C GLU A 154 -22.43 19.77 6.42
N LEU A 155 -22.04 18.59 5.91
CA LEU A 155 -22.15 18.26 4.48
C LEU A 155 -23.55 17.84 4.02
N ALA A 156 -24.46 17.54 4.96
CA ALA A 156 -25.85 17.21 4.67
C ALA A 156 -26.79 18.43 4.74
N SER A 157 -26.24 19.63 5.02
CA SER A 157 -26.99 20.88 5.14
C SER A 157 -26.90 21.77 3.90
N ASP A 158 -26.29 21.30 2.81
CA ASP A 158 -26.27 21.92 1.46
C ASP A 158 -27.12 21.11 0.47
#